data_AF-A0A972QKD7-F1
#
_entry.id   AF-A0A972QKD7-F1
#
_cell.length_a   1.000
_cell.length_b   1.000
_cell.length_c   1.000
_cell.angle_alpha   90.00
_cell.angle_beta   90.00
_cell.angle_gamma   90.00
#
_symmetry.space_group_name_H-M   'P 1'
#
loop_
_entity.id
_entity.type
_entity.pdbx_description
1 polymer ?
#
loop_
_entity_poly.entity_id
_entity_poly.type
_entity_poly.pdbx_seq_one_letter_code
_entity_poly.pdbx_strand_id
1 'polypeptide(L)'
;MGFFDKFKKPKKQEEMLTADDIYLGSELLKAWGADSNFSLIAINTTKYYLELTSNYGNRFSNEVSLLATAGLLDAQNYVFVERTINPKDIFAMAQKSALLGEQALLDFIIHLEIELFKIDTPGMDVSDIEMACFEKRENIAWSIQDTQRKYVSEPLFASTVSGFMDSSQFKSIRQMLGVKD
;
A
#
# COMPACT_ATOMS: atom_id res chain seq x y z
N MET A 1 57.40 29.88 -8.70
CA MET A 1 57.34 28.62 -9.49
C MET A 1 56.89 27.53 -8.53
N GLY A 2 55.79 26.81 -8.65
CA GLY A 2 54.63 26.75 -9.55
C GLY A 2 53.60 25.89 -8.79
N PHE A 3 52.34 26.33 -8.70
CA PHE A 3 51.21 25.87 -9.52
C PHE A 3 50.53 24.59 -8.98
N PHE A 4 49.25 24.76 -8.64
CA PHE A 4 48.26 23.79 -8.18
C PHE A 4 48.33 22.40 -8.83
N ASP A 5 48.12 21.34 -8.03
CA ASP A 5 47.31 20.21 -8.50
C ASP A 5 46.54 19.48 -7.37
N LYS A 6 45.22 19.69 -7.41
CA LYS A 6 44.12 18.72 -7.25
C LYS A 6 43.92 17.96 -5.93
N PHE A 7 42.94 18.45 -5.18
CA PHE A 7 41.82 17.72 -4.57
C PHE A 7 41.80 16.19 -4.77
N LYS A 8 42.08 15.43 -3.71
CA LYS A 8 41.61 14.04 -3.56
C LYS A 8 40.31 14.03 -2.76
N LYS A 9 39.26 13.47 -3.38
CA LYS A 9 37.90 13.31 -2.84
C LYS A 9 37.89 12.54 -1.51
N PRO A 10 36.93 12.84 -0.61
CA PRO A 10 36.71 12.02 0.58
C PRO A 10 36.25 10.61 0.19
N LYS A 11 36.69 9.61 0.96
CA LYS A 11 36.27 8.21 0.83
C LYS A 11 34.75 8.15 0.90
N LYS A 12 34.10 7.62 -0.15
CA LYS A 12 32.74 7.10 -0.03
C LYS A 12 32.80 5.94 0.96
N GLN A 13 32.05 6.03 2.04
CA GLN A 13 31.52 4.83 2.68
C GLN A 13 30.64 4.16 1.62
N GLU A 14 31.08 3.02 1.12
CA GLU A 14 30.18 2.04 0.55
C GLU A 14 29.38 1.50 1.74
N GLU A 15 28.13 1.96 1.90
CA GLU A 15 27.16 1.23 2.70
C GLU A 15 26.88 -0.07 1.94
N MET A 16 27.56 -1.12 2.41
CA MET A 16 27.33 -2.50 2.07
C MET A 16 25.91 -2.83 2.53
N LEU A 17 24.97 -2.97 1.60
CA LEU A 17 23.69 -3.61 1.86
C LEU A 17 23.98 -5.01 2.42
N THR A 18 23.80 -5.19 3.73
CA THR A 18 24.02 -6.48 4.38
C THR A 18 22.82 -7.38 4.15
N ALA A 19 23.09 -8.66 3.88
CA ALA A 19 22.08 -9.70 3.69
C ALA A 19 21.07 -9.82 4.86
N ASP A 20 21.38 -9.28 6.04
CA ASP A 20 20.51 -9.29 7.22
C ASP A 20 19.22 -8.44 7.07
N ASP A 21 19.19 -7.42 6.21
CA ASP A 21 17.96 -6.64 5.95
C ASP A 21 16.91 -7.43 5.17
N ILE A 22 17.33 -8.45 4.43
CA ILE A 22 16.44 -9.34 3.66
C ILE A 22 15.87 -10.45 4.57
N TYR A 23 16.59 -10.84 5.61
CA TYR A 23 16.16 -11.89 6.55
C TYR A 23 15.07 -11.42 7.52
N LEU A 24 15.09 -10.14 7.92
CA LEU A 24 14.00 -9.52 8.69
C LEU A 24 12.68 -9.46 7.89
N GLY A 25 12.74 -9.28 6.58
CA GLY A 25 11.55 -9.26 5.72
C GLY A 25 10.85 -10.63 5.65
N SER A 26 11.59 -11.71 5.41
CA SER A 26 10.99 -13.04 5.19
C SER A 26 10.33 -13.65 6.44
N GLU A 27 10.87 -13.37 7.64
CA GLU A 27 10.28 -13.84 8.90
C GLU A 27 9.07 -12.99 9.30
N LEU A 28 9.10 -11.67 9.05
CA LEU A 28 7.94 -10.79 9.26
C LEU A 28 6.80 -11.14 8.29
N LEU A 29 7.13 -11.38 7.03
CA LEU A 29 6.19 -11.84 6.00
C LEU A 29 5.55 -13.16 6.41
N LYS A 30 6.33 -14.16 6.83
CA LYS A 30 5.81 -15.43 7.33
C LYS A 30 4.96 -15.28 8.59
N ALA A 31 5.37 -14.43 9.53
CA ALA A 31 4.61 -14.16 10.76
C ALA A 31 3.25 -13.51 10.45
N TRP A 32 3.14 -12.79 9.33
CA TRP A 32 1.92 -12.15 8.85
C TRP A 32 1.16 -13.00 7.82
N GLY A 33 1.65 -14.20 7.52
CA GLY A 33 1.04 -15.15 6.58
C GLY A 33 1.23 -14.82 5.10
N ALA A 34 2.18 -13.95 4.76
CA ALA A 34 2.48 -13.55 3.39
C ALA A 34 3.73 -14.28 2.86
N ASP A 35 3.67 -14.76 1.62
CA ASP A 35 4.82 -15.39 0.94
C ASP A 35 5.72 -14.38 0.21
N SER A 36 5.25 -13.13 0.04
CA SER A 36 5.97 -12.03 -0.61
C SER A 36 5.40 -10.66 -0.23
N ASN A 37 6.12 -9.57 -0.50
CA ASN A 37 5.61 -8.21 -0.29
C ASN A 37 4.33 -7.93 -1.10
N PHE A 38 4.23 -8.47 -2.32
CA PHE A 38 3.01 -8.43 -3.15
C PHE A 38 1.84 -9.12 -2.43
N SER A 39 2.08 -10.29 -1.84
CA SER A 39 1.06 -10.96 -1.04
C SER A 39 0.66 -10.15 0.19
N LEU A 40 1.59 -9.43 0.82
CA LEU A 40 1.33 -8.66 2.03
C LEU A 40 0.40 -7.45 1.77
N ILE A 41 0.69 -6.64 0.75
CA ILE A 41 -0.13 -5.47 0.40
C ILE A 41 -1.54 -5.94 -0.01
N ALA A 42 -1.60 -6.98 -0.86
CA ALA A 42 -2.86 -7.58 -1.26
C ALA A 42 -3.70 -8.08 -0.07
N ILE A 43 -3.07 -8.80 0.87
CA ILE A 43 -3.73 -9.30 2.08
C ILE A 43 -4.23 -8.13 2.93
N ASN A 44 -3.36 -7.19 3.29
CA ASN A 44 -3.70 -6.11 4.22
C ASN A 44 -4.76 -5.17 3.65
N THR A 45 -4.61 -4.73 2.40
CA THR A 45 -5.62 -3.91 1.72
C THR A 45 -6.96 -4.65 1.67
N THR A 46 -6.96 -5.96 1.39
CA THR A 46 -8.19 -6.77 1.40
C THR A 46 -8.81 -6.87 2.79
N LYS A 47 -8.01 -7.03 3.85
CA LYS A 47 -8.52 -7.04 5.24
C LYS A 47 -9.18 -5.71 5.60
N TYR A 48 -8.54 -4.57 5.27
CA TYR A 48 -9.16 -3.26 5.47
C TYR A 48 -10.46 -3.10 4.68
N TYR A 49 -10.47 -3.53 3.42
CA TYR A 49 -11.66 -3.52 2.58
C TYR A 49 -12.82 -4.30 3.22
N LEU A 50 -12.55 -5.50 3.75
CA LEU A 50 -13.54 -6.34 4.41
C LEU A 50 -14.04 -5.73 5.72
N GLU A 51 -13.14 -5.21 6.56
CA GLU A 51 -13.52 -4.51 7.80
C GLU A 51 -14.43 -3.31 7.53
N LEU A 52 -14.07 -2.48 6.54
CA LEU A 52 -14.87 -1.32 6.14
C LEU A 52 -16.24 -1.75 5.59
N THR A 53 -16.28 -2.79 4.77
CA THR A 53 -17.53 -3.31 4.19
C THR A 53 -18.46 -3.85 5.27
N SER A 54 -17.94 -4.68 6.16
CA SER A 54 -18.73 -5.37 7.18
C SER A 54 -19.23 -4.44 8.28
N ASN A 55 -18.40 -3.50 8.74
CA ASN A 55 -18.71 -2.70 9.92
C ASN A 55 -19.17 -1.26 9.59
N TYR A 56 -18.77 -0.74 8.43
CA TYR A 56 -19.03 0.64 8.04
C TYR A 56 -19.62 0.78 6.62
N GLY A 57 -20.09 -0.32 6.00
CA GLY A 57 -20.57 -0.32 4.62
C GLY A 57 -21.65 0.72 4.31
N ASN A 58 -22.52 1.03 5.28
CA ASN A 58 -23.55 2.07 5.15
C ASN A 58 -23.00 3.49 4.99
N ARG A 59 -21.73 3.73 5.37
CA ARG A 59 -21.02 4.99 5.24
C ARG A 59 -20.47 5.22 3.83
N PHE A 60 -20.38 4.18 3.01
CA PHE A 60 -19.86 4.24 1.64
C PHE A 60 -21.04 4.27 0.66
N SER A 61 -21.01 5.24 -0.27
CA SER A 61 -22.03 5.36 -1.32
C SER A 61 -21.63 4.69 -2.64
N ASN A 62 -20.36 4.35 -2.80
CA ASN A 62 -19.79 3.78 -4.01
C ASN A 62 -18.49 3.04 -3.71
N GLU A 63 -18.10 2.18 -4.66
CA GLU A 63 -16.89 1.36 -4.59
C GLU A 63 -15.60 2.20 -4.54
N VAL A 64 -15.58 3.35 -5.21
CA VAL A 64 -14.41 4.25 -5.22
C VAL A 64 -14.03 4.68 -3.80
N SER A 65 -15.03 5.08 -3.01
CA SER A 65 -14.81 5.55 -1.64
C SER A 65 -14.29 4.42 -0.74
N LEU A 66 -14.79 3.20 -0.96
CA LEU A 66 -14.41 2.01 -0.22
C LEU A 66 -12.97 1.58 -0.55
N LEU A 67 -12.64 1.43 -1.84
CA LEU A 67 -11.29 1.10 -2.31
C LEU A 67 -10.26 2.13 -1.86
N ALA A 68 -10.54 3.42 -2.07
CA ALA A 68 -9.63 4.49 -1.70
C ALA A 68 -9.37 4.53 -0.20
N THR A 69 -10.40 4.27 0.63
CA THR A 69 -10.23 4.21 2.08
C THR A 69 -9.42 2.99 2.50
N ALA A 70 -9.68 1.82 1.92
CA ALA A 70 -8.90 0.61 2.21
C ALA A 70 -7.42 0.79 1.87
N GLY A 71 -7.11 1.32 0.68
CA GLY A 71 -5.72 1.58 0.27
C GLY A 71 -5.05 2.70 1.07
N LEU A 72 -5.79 3.72 1.50
CA LEU A 72 -5.24 4.75 2.39
C LEU A 72 -4.86 4.18 3.77
N LEU A 73 -5.65 3.25 4.31
CA LEU A 73 -5.34 2.60 5.58
C LEU A 73 -4.11 1.70 5.49
N ASP A 74 -3.93 1.00 4.36
CA ASP A 74 -2.75 0.19 4.12
C ASP A 74 -1.50 1.08 3.93
N ALA A 75 -1.62 2.13 3.13
CA ALA A 75 -0.56 3.10 2.87
C ALA A 75 -0.44 4.21 3.93
N GLN A 76 -1.02 4.04 5.12
CA GLN A 76 -1.14 5.13 6.11
C GLN A 76 0.21 5.72 6.55
N ASN A 77 1.27 4.91 6.57
CA ASN A 77 2.61 5.38 6.90
C ASN A 77 3.16 6.33 5.82
N TYR A 78 3.03 5.93 4.55
CA TYR A 78 3.41 6.74 3.38
C TYR A 78 2.60 8.04 3.28
N VAL A 79 1.33 8.01 3.68
CA VAL A 79 0.43 9.17 3.62
C VAL A 79 0.64 10.14 4.79
N PHE A 80 0.63 9.66 6.03
CA PHE A 80 0.55 10.53 7.21
C PHE A 80 1.91 10.80 7.86
N VAL A 81 2.83 9.84 7.80
CA VAL A 81 4.14 9.94 8.46
C VAL A 81 5.18 10.46 7.48
N GLU A 82 5.38 9.74 6.38
CA GLU A 82 6.41 10.06 5.38
C GLU A 82 5.97 11.16 4.41
N ARG A 83 4.65 11.25 4.17
CA ARG A 83 4.02 12.22 3.25
C ARG A 83 4.55 12.10 1.82
N THR A 84 4.88 10.88 1.41
CA THR A 84 5.35 10.52 0.07
C THR A 84 4.18 10.25 -0.88
N ILE A 85 3.00 9.88 -0.36
CA ILE A 85 1.77 9.69 -1.15
C ILE A 85 0.72 10.72 -0.78
N ASN A 86 0.13 11.37 -1.79
CA ASN A 86 -1.05 12.19 -1.59
C ASN A 86 -2.31 11.31 -1.57
N PRO A 87 -3.20 11.43 -0.56
CA PRO A 87 -4.47 10.71 -0.56
C PRO A 87 -5.32 10.86 -1.84
N LYS A 88 -5.19 11.99 -2.54
CA LYS A 88 -5.88 12.23 -3.81
C LYS A 88 -5.42 11.29 -4.92
N ASP A 89 -4.16 10.86 -4.89
CA ASP A 89 -3.62 9.92 -5.88
C ASP A 89 -4.21 8.53 -5.64
N ILE A 90 -4.35 8.11 -4.38
CA ILE A 90 -5.07 6.88 -4.00
C ILE A 90 -6.54 6.94 -4.46
N PHE A 91 -7.20 8.07 -4.24
CA PHE A 91 -8.58 8.26 -4.71
C PHE A 91 -8.70 8.19 -6.24
N ALA A 92 -7.74 8.78 -6.97
CA ALA A 92 -7.70 8.73 -8.42
C ALA A 92 -7.43 7.30 -8.94
N MET A 93 -6.59 6.51 -8.27
CA MET A 93 -6.40 5.09 -8.57
C MET A 93 -7.73 4.33 -8.39
N ALA A 94 -8.40 4.51 -7.26
CA ALA A 94 -9.70 3.89 -6.99
C ALA A 94 -10.78 4.26 -8.02
N GLN A 95 -10.80 5.52 -8.49
CA GLN A 95 -11.71 5.94 -9.56
C GLN A 95 -11.51 5.15 -10.86
N LYS A 96 -10.26 4.92 -11.26
CA LYS A 96 -9.94 4.16 -12.46
C LYS A 96 -10.32 2.69 -12.30
N SER A 97 -9.93 2.08 -11.19
CA SER A 97 -10.16 0.66 -10.95
C SER A 97 -11.64 0.31 -10.76
N ALA A 98 -12.44 1.19 -10.15
CA ALA A 98 -13.88 0.98 -9.97
C ALA A 98 -14.65 0.79 -11.29
N LEU A 99 -14.10 1.24 -12.43
CA LEU A 99 -14.70 1.02 -13.76
C LEU A 99 -14.65 -0.45 -14.20
N LEU A 100 -13.84 -1.28 -13.54
CA LEU A 100 -13.62 -2.69 -13.89
C LEU A 100 -14.55 -3.67 -13.15
N GLY A 101 -15.50 -3.18 -12.35
CA GLY A 101 -16.50 -4.00 -11.68
C GLY A 101 -15.88 -5.02 -10.74
N GLU A 102 -16.13 -6.32 -10.98
CA GLU A 102 -15.63 -7.42 -10.13
C GLU A 102 -14.10 -7.48 -10.02
N GLN A 103 -13.37 -6.88 -10.97
CA GLN A 103 -11.91 -6.82 -10.95
C GLN A 103 -11.36 -5.56 -10.27
N ALA A 104 -12.22 -4.68 -9.77
CA ALA A 104 -11.82 -3.37 -9.25
C ALA A 104 -10.84 -3.47 -8.07
N LEU A 105 -11.07 -4.38 -7.12
CA LEU A 105 -10.18 -4.56 -5.97
C LEU A 105 -8.78 -5.05 -6.39
N LEU A 106 -8.72 -6.05 -7.30
CA LEU A 106 -7.45 -6.57 -7.81
C LEU A 106 -6.68 -5.50 -8.58
N ASP A 107 -7.36 -4.81 -9.50
CA ASP A 107 -6.73 -3.74 -10.28
C ASP A 107 -6.24 -2.60 -9.39
N PHE A 108 -7.03 -2.21 -8.39
CA PHE A 108 -6.65 -1.18 -7.43
C PHE A 108 -5.41 -1.57 -6.63
N ILE A 109 -5.36 -2.81 -6.11
CA ILE A 109 -4.21 -3.32 -5.35
C ILE A 109 -2.94 -3.32 -6.20
N ILE A 110 -3.01 -3.75 -7.47
CA ILE A 110 -1.84 -3.74 -8.37
C ILE A 110 -1.31 -2.32 -8.55
N HIS A 111 -2.17 -1.34 -8.78
CA HIS A 111 -1.73 0.05 -8.93
C HIS A 111 -1.19 0.64 -7.62
N LEU A 112 -1.77 0.28 -6.48
CA LEU A 112 -1.27 0.67 -5.17
C LEU A 112 0.14 0.09 -4.93
N GLU A 113 0.35 -1.19 -5.24
CA GLU A 113 1.67 -1.84 -5.15
C GLU A 113 2.71 -1.15 -6.02
N ILE A 114 2.38 -0.84 -7.28
CA ILE A 114 3.27 -0.11 -8.19
C ILE A 114 3.68 1.23 -7.56
N GLU A 115 2.74 1.97 -6.99
CA GLU A 115 3.03 3.27 -6.38
C GLU A 115 3.92 3.14 -5.13
N LEU A 116 3.67 2.13 -4.29
CA LEU A 116 4.51 1.85 -3.11
C LEU A 116 5.93 1.44 -3.52
N PHE A 117 6.08 0.53 -4.49
CA PHE A 117 7.39 0.11 -4.97
C PHE A 117 8.20 1.23 -5.62
N LYS A 118 7.56 2.16 -6.33
CA LYS A 118 8.24 3.35 -6.88
C LYS A 118 8.88 4.21 -5.79
N ILE A 119 8.23 4.31 -4.63
CA ILE A 119 8.74 5.07 -3.49
C ILE A 119 9.87 4.32 -2.80
N ASP A 120 9.69 3.01 -2.59
CA ASP A 120 10.68 2.18 -1.89
C ASP A 120 11.94 1.92 -2.73
N THR A 121 11.84 1.99 -4.07
CA THR A 121 12.93 1.68 -5.00
C THR A 121 13.19 2.80 -6.03
N PRO A 122 13.57 4.01 -5.60
CA PRO A 122 13.67 5.19 -6.48
C PRO A 122 14.73 5.07 -7.59
N GLY A 123 15.59 4.05 -7.56
CA GLY A 123 16.58 3.74 -8.59
C GLY A 123 16.16 2.66 -9.60
N MET A 124 15.00 2.04 -9.41
CA MET A 124 14.45 1.03 -10.33
C MET A 124 13.64 1.71 -11.44
N ASP A 125 13.67 1.14 -12.64
CA ASP A 125 12.87 1.64 -13.74
C ASP A 125 11.37 1.37 -13.48
N VAL A 126 10.53 2.36 -13.78
CA VAL A 126 9.08 2.24 -13.55
C VAL A 126 8.47 1.10 -14.36
N SER A 127 8.95 0.86 -15.59
CA SER A 127 8.44 -0.23 -16.42
C SER A 127 8.81 -1.61 -15.86
N ASP A 128 9.96 -1.73 -15.21
CA ASP A 128 10.35 -2.97 -14.52
C ASP A 128 9.45 -3.24 -13.30
N ILE A 129 9.11 -2.19 -12.54
CA ILE A 129 8.16 -2.29 -11.40
C ILE A 129 6.78 -2.72 -11.90
N GLU A 130 6.26 -2.04 -12.92
CA GLU A 130 4.96 -2.35 -13.52
C GLU A 130 4.93 -3.80 -14.02
N MET A 131 5.95 -4.21 -14.78
CA MET A 131 6.07 -5.57 -15.29
C MET A 131 6.07 -6.60 -14.16
N ALA A 132 6.87 -6.37 -13.11
CA ALA A 132 6.91 -7.28 -11.95
C ALA A 132 5.54 -7.40 -11.26
N CYS A 133 4.83 -6.30 -11.06
CA CYS A 133 3.49 -6.32 -10.46
C CYS A 133 2.48 -7.07 -11.34
N PHE A 134 2.51 -6.86 -12.65
CA PHE A 134 1.64 -7.57 -13.59
C PHE A 134 1.97 -9.06 -13.70
N GLU A 135 3.24 -9.45 -13.65
CA GLU A 135 3.66 -10.86 -13.59
C GLU A 135 3.17 -11.56 -12.31
N LYS A 136 2.97 -10.81 -11.21
CA LYS A 136 2.42 -11.32 -9.95
C LYS A 136 0.90 -11.23 -9.85
N ARG A 137 0.20 -10.73 -10.88
CA ARG A 137 -1.26 -10.54 -10.88
C ARG A 137 -2.04 -11.77 -10.42
N GLU A 138 -1.67 -12.98 -10.87
CA GLU A 138 -2.36 -14.21 -10.45
C GLU A 138 -2.15 -14.52 -8.97
N ASN A 139 -0.95 -14.29 -8.44
CA ASN A 139 -0.63 -14.48 -7.02
C ASN A 139 -1.36 -13.47 -6.14
N ILE A 140 -1.44 -12.21 -6.59
CA ILE A 140 -2.21 -11.15 -5.93
C ILE A 140 -3.69 -11.54 -5.90
N ALA A 141 -4.24 -11.97 -7.04
CA ALA A 141 -5.63 -12.44 -7.12
C ALA A 141 -5.92 -13.61 -6.17
N TRP A 142 -5.00 -14.58 -6.10
CA TRP A 142 -5.09 -15.69 -5.14
C TRP A 142 -5.08 -15.22 -3.70
N SER A 143 -4.19 -14.27 -3.35
CA SER A 143 -4.08 -13.73 -2.00
C SER A 143 -5.36 -12.99 -1.58
N ILE A 144 -5.95 -12.21 -2.50
CA ILE A 144 -7.24 -11.54 -2.29
C ILE A 144 -8.35 -12.58 -2.02
N GLN A 145 -8.50 -13.56 -2.92
CA GLN A 145 -9.55 -14.58 -2.80
C GLN A 145 -9.40 -15.40 -1.52
N ASP A 146 -8.18 -15.79 -1.18
CA ASP A 146 -7.93 -16.57 0.02
C ASP A 146 -8.24 -15.77 1.29
N THR A 147 -7.85 -14.49 1.32
CA THR A 147 -8.18 -13.56 2.41
C THR A 147 -9.69 -13.38 2.53
N GLN A 148 -10.41 -13.15 1.42
CA GLN A 148 -11.87 -13.03 1.41
C GLN A 148 -12.59 -14.26 1.98
N ARG A 149 -12.03 -15.47 1.80
CA ARG A 149 -12.62 -16.71 2.34
C ARG A 149 -12.34 -16.93 3.82
N LYS A 150 -11.15 -16.53 4.29
CA LYS A 150 -10.64 -16.90 5.62
C LYS A 150 -10.77 -15.79 6.66
N TYR A 151 -10.78 -14.54 6.23
CA TYR A 151 -10.78 -13.40 7.12
C TYR A 151 -12.13 -13.24 7.81
N VAL A 152 -12.12 -13.20 9.14
CA VAL A 152 -13.32 -13.01 9.97
C VAL A 152 -13.33 -11.63 10.61
N SER A 153 -12.25 -11.28 11.30
CA SER A 153 -11.89 -9.95 11.79
C SER A 153 -10.63 -10.10 12.64
N GLU A 154 -9.71 -9.15 12.57
CA GLU A 154 -8.49 -9.11 13.39
C GLU A 154 -8.44 -7.81 14.20
N PRO A 155 -8.13 -7.86 15.52
CA PRO A 155 -8.16 -6.68 16.38
C PRO A 155 -7.34 -5.50 15.87
N LEU A 156 -6.19 -5.77 15.24
CA LEU A 156 -5.34 -4.74 14.64
C LEU A 156 -6.12 -3.95 13.57
N PHE A 157 -6.66 -4.62 12.56
CA PHE A 157 -7.37 -4.00 11.45
C PHE A 157 -8.66 -3.33 11.92
N ALA A 158 -9.44 -4.00 12.78
CA ALA A 158 -10.66 -3.44 13.35
C ALA A 158 -10.39 -2.14 14.13
N SER A 159 -9.33 -2.12 14.95
CA SER A 159 -8.96 -0.94 15.74
C SER A 159 -8.48 0.23 14.86
N THR A 160 -7.69 -0.06 13.83
CA THR A 160 -7.23 0.96 12.86
C THR A 160 -8.40 1.54 12.08
N VAL A 161 -9.32 0.69 11.61
CA VAL A 161 -10.54 1.12 10.90
C VAL A 161 -11.42 1.99 11.79
N SER A 162 -11.74 1.55 13.01
CA SER A 162 -12.52 2.37 13.94
C SER A 162 -11.82 3.69 14.28
N GLY A 163 -10.51 3.65 14.54
CA GLY A 163 -9.71 4.85 14.78
C GLY A 163 -9.78 5.84 13.62
N PHE A 164 -9.77 5.37 12.38
CA PHE A 164 -9.95 6.21 11.21
C PHE A 164 -11.39 6.71 11.03
N MET A 165 -12.38 5.84 11.20
CA MET A 165 -13.79 6.12 10.92
C MET A 165 -14.42 7.05 11.97
N ASP A 166 -14.03 6.90 13.23
CA ASP A 166 -14.70 7.54 14.35
C ASP A 166 -13.96 8.79 14.85
N SER A 167 -12.66 8.91 14.57
CA SER A 167 -11.88 10.07 15.02
C SER A 167 -12.22 11.34 14.25
N SER A 168 -12.39 12.46 14.97
CA SER A 168 -12.60 13.78 14.36
C SER A 168 -11.40 14.28 13.56
N GLN A 169 -10.19 13.79 13.87
CA GLN A 169 -8.96 14.22 13.21
C GLN A 169 -8.93 13.86 11.71
N PHE A 170 -9.61 12.78 11.32
CA PHE A 170 -9.66 12.28 9.95
C PHE A 170 -10.90 12.73 9.18
N LYS A 171 -11.74 13.60 9.76
CA LYS A 171 -13.00 14.04 9.14
C LYS A 171 -12.79 14.63 7.74
N SER A 172 -11.79 15.49 7.57
CA SER A 172 -11.48 16.11 6.28
C SER A 172 -11.01 15.09 5.23
N ILE A 173 -10.21 14.10 5.65
CA ILE A 173 -9.77 13.00 4.79
C ILE A 173 -10.98 12.15 4.36
N ARG A 174 -11.83 11.75 5.31
CA ARG A 174 -13.05 10.97 5.03
C ARG A 174 -13.96 11.67 4.05
N GLN A 175 -14.20 12.97 4.22
CA GLN A 175 -15.01 13.76 3.29
C GLN A 175 -14.40 13.83 1.89
N MET A 176 -13.08 13.99 1.79
CA MET A 176 -12.36 13.96 0.52
C MET A 176 -12.45 12.59 -0.18
N LEU A 177 -12.44 11.50 0.60
CA LEU A 177 -12.64 10.14 0.09
C LEU A 177 -14.11 9.79 -0.17
N GLY A 178 -15.07 10.69 0.07
CA GLY A 178 -16.50 10.44 -0.17
C GLY A 178 -17.21 9.62 0.91
N VAL A 179 -16.59 9.46 2.08
CA VAL A 179 -17.16 8.73 3.23
C VAL A 179 -18.17 9.63 3.96
N LYS A 180 -19.37 9.11 4.20
CA LYS A 180 -20.42 9.83 4.96
C LYS A 180 -19.99 9.99 6.42
N ASP A 181 -20.41 11.08 7.06
CA ASP A 181 -20.25 11.32 8.51
C ASP A 181 -21.36 10.67 9.34
#